data_AF-A0A702DBI2-F1
#
_entry.id   AF-A0A702DBI2-F1
#
_cell.length_a   1.000
_cell.length_b   1.000
_cell.length_c   1.000
_cell.angle_alpha   90.00
_cell.angle_beta   90.00
_cell.angle_gamma   90.00
#
_symmetry.space_group_name_H-M   'P 1'
#
loop_
_entity.id
_entity.type
_entity.pdbx_description
1 polymer ?
#
loop_
_entity_poly.entity_id
_entity_poly.type
_entity_poly.pdbx_seq_one_letter_code
_entity_poly.pdbx_strand_id
1 'polypeptide(L)'
;MNAPRLIKLKIVLEYCAFSRATLYRQIKAGHFPEPVRLTGGLNDANAVSRSVAWREEEILQWMANRQRVPLSETRKVEQKSSSL
;
A
#
# COMPACT_ATOMS: atom_id res chain seq x y z
N MET A 1 -1.30 20.88 -17.32
CA MET A 1 -1.09 19.96 -16.17
C MET A 1 -1.08 18.54 -16.71
N ASN A 2 -0.03 17.76 -16.42
CA ASN A 2 0.05 16.38 -16.87
C ASN A 2 -0.85 15.51 -16.00
N ALA A 3 -1.62 14.62 -16.62
CA ALA A 3 -2.45 13.68 -15.87
C ALA A 3 -1.55 12.75 -15.01
N PRO A 4 -1.95 12.47 -13.75
CA PRO A 4 -1.19 11.60 -12.88
C PRO A 4 -1.12 10.18 -13.46
N ARG A 5 0.07 9.60 -13.41
CA ARG A 5 0.34 8.27 -13.94
C ARG A 5 -0.33 7.20 -13.07
N LEU A 6 -1.04 6.28 -13.73
CA LEU A 6 -1.73 5.17 -13.08
C LEU A 6 -0.98 3.86 -13.30
N ILE A 7 -0.74 3.11 -12.22
CA ILE A 7 -0.06 1.82 -12.24
C ILE A 7 -0.98 0.69 -11.81
N LYS A 8 -0.82 -0.47 -12.46
CA LYS A 8 -1.60 -1.67 -12.19
C LYS A 8 -1.05 -2.44 -11.00
N LEU A 9 -1.89 -3.30 -10.43
CA LEU A 9 -1.57 -4.15 -9.28
C LEU A 9 -0.21 -4.85 -9.41
N LYS A 10 0.12 -5.41 -10.59
CA LYS A 10 1.41 -6.08 -10.81
C LYS A 10 2.60 -5.17 -10.47
N ILE A 11 2.58 -3.93 -10.96
CA ILE A 11 3.64 -2.93 -10.73
C ILE A 11 3.68 -2.51 -9.25
N VAL A 12 2.51 -2.34 -8.61
CA VAL A 12 2.44 -2.01 -7.17
C VAL A 12 3.09 -3.10 -6.32
N LEU A 13 2.85 -4.37 -6.63
CA LEU A 13 3.46 -5.50 -5.92
C LEU A 13 4.98 -5.56 -6.14
N GLU A 14 5.45 -5.25 -7.35
CA GLU A 14 6.88 -5.15 -7.67
C GLU A 14 7.55 -4.02 -6.88
N TYR A 15 6.92 -2.86 -6.75
CA TYR A 15 7.46 -1.72 -5.99
C TYR A 15 7.53 -1.98 -4.49
N CYS A 16 6.50 -2.62 -3.94
CA CYS A 16 6.35 -2.78 -2.49
C CYS A 16 6.90 -4.11 -1.95
N ALA A 17 7.34 -5.02 -2.83
CA ALA A 17 7.73 -6.39 -2.49
C ALA A 17 6.67 -7.12 -1.64
N PHE A 18 5.38 -6.88 -1.92
CA PHE A 18 4.27 -7.48 -1.18
C PHE A 18 3.63 -8.64 -1.95
N SER A 19 3.07 -9.58 -1.21
CA SER A 19 2.05 -10.47 -1.76
C SER A 19 0.74 -9.71 -1.92
N ARG A 20 -0.12 -10.17 -2.85
CA ARG A 20 -1.48 -9.63 -3.03
C ARG A 20 -2.27 -9.61 -1.72
N ALA A 21 -2.20 -10.69 -0.96
CA ALA A 21 -2.92 -10.81 0.31
C ALA A 21 -2.45 -9.74 1.31
N THR A 22 -1.15 -9.52 1.43
CA THR A 22 -0.60 -8.48 2.31
C THR A 22 -1.01 -7.08 1.86
N LEU A 23 -0.97 -6.79 0.56
CA LEU A 23 -1.45 -5.52 0.02
C LEU A 23 -2.89 -5.23 0.47
N TYR A 24 -3.81 -6.18 0.24
CA TYR A 24 -5.21 -5.97 0.62
C TYR A 24 -5.43 -5.87 2.14
N ARG A 25 -4.65 -6.59 2.96
CA ARG A 25 -4.68 -6.38 4.43
C ARG A 25 -4.24 -4.97 4.81
N GLN A 26 -3.19 -4.44 4.18
CA GLN A 26 -2.69 -3.08 4.46
C GLN A 26 -3.69 -2.01 4.00
N ILE A 27 -4.34 -2.20 2.84
CA ILE A 27 -5.42 -1.32 2.37
C ILE A 27 -6.58 -1.35 3.38
N LYS A 28 -7.05 -2.53 3.78
CA LYS A 28 -8.13 -2.68 4.78
C LYS A 28 -7.77 -2.05 6.13
N ALA A 29 -6.49 -2.08 6.51
CA ALA A 29 -6.00 -1.46 7.73
C ALA A 29 -5.78 0.07 7.61
N GLY A 30 -5.99 0.67 6.43
CA GLY A 30 -5.74 2.10 6.20
C GLY A 30 -4.24 2.46 6.13
N HIS A 31 -3.36 1.48 5.98
CA HIS A 31 -1.91 1.67 5.97
C HIS A 31 -1.31 1.73 4.56
N PHE A 32 -2.14 1.68 3.52
CA PHE A 32 -1.72 1.68 2.11
C PHE A 32 -2.72 2.48 1.26
N PRO A 33 -2.28 3.20 0.22
CA PRO A 33 -3.17 3.98 -0.65
C PRO A 33 -4.30 3.14 -1.28
N GLU A 34 -5.50 3.72 -1.31
CA GLU A 34 -6.65 3.08 -1.95
C GLU A 34 -6.54 3.11 -3.49
N PRO A 35 -7.08 2.09 -4.18
CA PRO A 35 -7.10 2.10 -5.63
C PRO A 35 -8.16 3.05 -6.21
N VAL A 36 -7.84 3.64 -7.35
CA VAL A 36 -8.78 4.38 -8.20
C VAL A 36 -9.48 3.41 -9.15
N ARG A 37 -10.81 3.52 -9.24
CA ARG A 37 -11.62 2.79 -10.24
C ARG A 37 -11.37 3.37 -11.63
N LEU A 38 -11.10 2.51 -12.60
CA LEU A 38 -10.87 2.92 -14.00
C LEU A 38 -12.13 2.92 -14.85
N THR A 39 -13.18 2.25 -14.40
CA THR A 39 -14.38 1.97 -15.17
C THR A 39 -15.62 2.02 -14.27
N GLY A 40 -16.77 2.37 -14.84
CA GLY A 40 -18.04 2.52 -14.12
C GLY A 40 -18.19 3.88 -13.43
N GLY A 41 -18.31 4.95 -14.21
CA GLY A 41 -18.63 6.29 -13.71
C GLY A 41 -20.05 6.37 -13.13
N LEU A 42 -20.38 7.50 -12.47
CA LEU A 42 -21.66 7.73 -11.78
C LEU A 42 -22.92 7.46 -12.62
N ASN A 43 -22.79 7.48 -13.96
CA ASN A 43 -23.91 7.36 -14.91
C ASN A 43 -23.90 6.05 -15.71
N ASP A 44 -23.02 5.10 -15.40
CA ASP A 44 -22.94 3.83 -16.14
C ASP A 44 -23.77 2.75 -15.43
N ALA A 45 -24.91 2.39 -16.03
CA ALA A 45 -25.78 1.31 -15.55
C ALA A 45 -25.10 -0.07 -15.58
N ASN A 46 -23.96 -0.21 -16.27
CA ASN A 46 -23.08 -1.37 -16.22
C ASN A 46 -21.83 -1.09 -15.37
N ALA A 47 -22.03 -0.56 -14.16
CA ALA A 47 -21.02 -0.25 -13.16
C ALA A 47 -20.21 -1.47 -12.62
N VAL A 48 -20.39 -2.66 -13.19
CA VAL A 48 -19.82 -3.95 -12.72
C VAL A 48 -18.31 -4.04 -12.95
N SER A 49 -17.74 -3.07 -13.66
CA SER A 49 -16.35 -3.10 -14.04
C SER A 49 -15.44 -2.88 -12.82
N ARG A 50 -14.72 -3.94 -12.42
CA ARG A 50 -13.85 -4.03 -11.22
C ARG A 50 -12.40 -3.60 -11.50
N SER A 51 -12.15 -2.96 -12.64
CA SER A 51 -10.81 -2.57 -13.04
C SER A 51 -10.34 -1.39 -12.20
N VAL A 52 -9.19 -1.56 -11.54
CA VAL A 52 -8.61 -0.53 -10.70
C VAL A 52 -7.13 -0.29 -11.03
N ALA A 53 -6.60 0.83 -10.54
CA ALA A 53 -5.18 1.20 -10.57
C ALA A 53 -4.84 2.08 -9.36
N TRP A 54 -3.57 2.40 -9.17
CA TRP A 54 -3.10 3.34 -8.15
C TRP A 54 -2.40 4.50 -8.81
N ARG A 55 -2.42 5.68 -8.18
CA ARG A 55 -1.58 6.79 -8.61
C ARG A 55 -0.14 6.47 -8.23
N GLU A 56 0.76 6.56 -9.20
CA GLU A 56 2.18 6.25 -8.98
C GLU A 56 2.78 7.15 -7.89
N GLU A 57 2.41 8.43 -7.87
CA GLU A 57 2.86 9.40 -6.88
C GLU A 57 2.51 9.01 -5.43
N GLU A 58 1.31 8.46 -5.20
CA GLU A 58 0.88 8.04 -3.86
C GLU A 58 1.67 6.82 -3.38
N ILE A 59 1.99 5.89 -4.30
CA ILE A 59 2.82 4.73 -3.98
C ILE A 59 4.25 5.17 -3.65
N LEU A 60 4.85 6.06 -4.46
CA LEU A 60 6.19 6.58 -4.21
C LEU A 60 6.27 7.35 -2.88
N GLN A 61 5.29 8.20 -2.60
CA GLN A 61 5.20 8.92 -1.32
C GLN A 61 5.05 7.97 -0.14
N TRP A 62 4.22 6.93 -0.28
CA TRP A 62 4.07 5.89 0.74
C TRP A 62 5.39 5.16 1.02
N MET A 63 6.17 4.84 -0.02
CA MET A 63 7.49 4.20 0.11
C MET A 63 8.48 5.12 0.83
N ALA A 64 8.52 6.41 0.46
CA ALA A 64 9.44 7.39 1.04
C ALA A 64 9.21 7.59 2.55
N ASN A 65 7.97 7.42 3.01
CA ASN A 65 7.59 7.58 4.42
C ASN A 65 7.85 6.33 5.29
N ARG A 66 8.40 5.24 4.72
CA ARG A 66 8.70 4.03 5.51
C ARG A 66 9.97 4.21 6.35
N GLN A 67 9.86 3.87 7.63
CA GLN A 67 10.98 3.90 8.56
C GLN A 67 11.97 2.77 8.26
N ARG A 68 13.26 3.09 8.35
CA ARG A 68 14.32 2.06 8.35
C ARG A 68 14.26 1.30 9.66
N VAL A 69 14.34 -0.02 9.59
CA VAL A 69 14.44 -0.88 10.77
C VAL A 69 15.94 -1.06 11.08
N PRO A 70 16.47 -0.51 12.19
CA PRO A 70 17.85 -0.75 12.59
C PRO A 70 17.99 -2.20 13.09
N LEU A 71 18.55 -3.07 12.25
CA LEU A 71 18.75 -4.49 12.59
C LEU A 71 19.76 -4.70 13.74
N SER A 72 20.52 -3.67 14.12
CA SER A 72 21.50 -3.70 15.21
C SER A 72 20.89 -3.54 16.61
N GLU A 73 19.67 -3.00 16.74
CA GLU A 73 19.07 -2.63 18.04
C GLU A 73 18.06 -3.66 18.58
N THR A 74 17.67 -4.65 17.77
CA THR A 74 16.57 -5.60 18.04
C THR A 74 16.86 -6.64 19.14
N ARG A 75 17.88 -6.46 19.99
CA ARG A 75 18.26 -7.42 21.07
C ARG A 75 18.16 -6.89 22.50
N LYS A 76 17.72 -5.66 22.76
CA LYS A 76 17.74 -5.11 24.13
C LYS A 76 16.42 -5.21 24.92
N VAL A 77 15.35 -5.74 24.34
CA VAL A 77 14.03 -5.81 25.00
C VAL A 77 13.73 -7.23 25.48
N GLU A 78 14.56 -7.81 26.35
CA GLU A 78 14.16 -9.03 27.10
C GLU A 78 14.81 -9.17 28.50
N GLN A 79 15.39 -8.10 29.05
CA GLN A 79 15.95 -8.12 30.40
C GLN A 79 15.37 -7.02 31.29
N LYS A 80 14.06 -7.04 31.53
CA LYS A 80 13.44 -6.34 32.68
C LYS A 80 12.02 -6.85 32.92
N SER A 81 11.90 -8.08 33.40
CA SER A 81 10.73 -8.59 34.12
C SER A 81 11.15 -9.82 34.94
N SER A 82 12.02 -9.61 35.93
CA SER A 82 12.18 -10.53 37.06
C SER A 82 12.74 -9.75 38.24
N SER A 83 11.86 -8.97 38.87
CA SER A 83 11.94 -8.51 40.26
C SER A 83 10.71 -7.67 40.51
N LEU A 84 9.69 -8.28 41.10
CA LEU A 84 9.12 -7.95 42.40
C LEU A 84 8.17 -9.08 42.81
#